data_AF-A0A1G0M1R5-F1
#
_entry.id   AF-A0A1G0M1R5-F1
#
_cell.length_a   1.000
_cell.length_b   1.000
_cell.length_c   1.000
_cell.angle_alpha   90.00
_cell.angle_beta   90.00
_cell.angle_gamma   90.00
#
_symmetry.space_group_name_H-M   'P 1'
#
loop_
_entity.id
_entity.type
_entity.pdbx_description
1 polymer ?
#
loop_
_entity_poly.entity_id
_entity_poly.type
_entity_poly.pdbx_seq_one_letter_code
_entity_poly.pdbx_strand_id
1 'polypeptide(L)'
;MKRLLSVIVLVSIVTMSGIAFAIPITLNEVGVNNSVVINGTFKSQINGTFNVLAGYYQLKINGADVVNGFCVDPAWAPKEPEAYDLRAIDPNSVYAQAAYLFSLSNSSNAAAVQVAIWETVMGTDFTWNNPNPALESTVNGLLASINTGSFDLSRYSLAVSPGNVPSGYGLGYQDYIVAIPSPVPEPSTLILLGAGLGGFALWRKRSGK
;
A
#
# COMPACT_ATOMS: atom_id res chain seq x y z
N MET A 1 32.07 -36.49 20.09
CA MET A 1 30.74 -36.64 19.48
C MET A 1 29.70 -35.63 19.98
N LYS A 2 29.47 -35.47 21.30
CA LYS A 2 28.48 -34.50 21.84
C LYS A 2 28.73 -33.03 21.41
N ARG A 3 29.99 -32.60 21.31
CA ARG A 3 30.36 -31.24 20.86
C ARG A 3 30.10 -31.01 19.37
N LEU A 4 30.10 -32.06 18.54
CA LEU A 4 29.84 -31.95 17.10
C LEU A 4 28.34 -31.74 16.84
N LEU A 5 27.47 -32.40 17.62
CA LEU A 5 26.02 -32.27 17.52
C LEU A 5 25.54 -30.86 17.92
N SER A 6 26.16 -30.25 18.95
CA SER A 6 25.83 -28.89 19.39
C SER A 6 26.18 -27.83 18.35
N VAL A 7 27.30 -28.01 17.63
CA VAL A 7 27.72 -27.10 16.55
C VAL A 7 26.77 -27.22 15.35
N ILE A 8 26.33 -28.43 14.99
CA ILE A 8 25.39 -28.63 13.88
C ILE A 8 24.04 -27.97 14.17
N VAL A 9 23.52 -28.07 15.40
CA VAL A 9 22.26 -27.42 15.80
C VAL A 9 22.39 -25.89 15.78
N LEU A 10 23.52 -25.34 16.26
CA LEU A 10 23.75 -23.89 16.24
C LEU A 10 23.87 -23.35 14.81
N VAL A 11 24.58 -24.07 13.92
CA VAL A 11 24.73 -23.70 12.51
C VAL A 11 23.39 -23.79 11.78
N SER A 12 22.56 -24.79 12.08
CA SER A 12 21.22 -24.95 11.47
C SER A 12 20.27 -23.80 11.82
N ILE A 13 20.35 -23.25 13.04
CA ILE A 13 19.54 -22.12 13.48
C ILE A 13 20.00 -20.81 12.82
N VAL A 14 21.31 -20.64 12.59
CA VAL A 14 21.87 -19.44 11.95
C VAL A 14 21.63 -19.43 10.43
N THR A 15 21.55 -20.59 9.78
CA THR A 15 21.27 -20.68 8.33
C THR A 15 19.79 -20.62 7.97
N MET A 16 18.88 -20.58 8.95
CA MET A 16 17.44 -20.37 8.76
C MET A 16 17.03 -18.91 8.95
N SER A 17 17.92 -17.95 8.65
CA SER A 17 17.54 -16.57 8.36
C SER A 17 16.67 -16.56 7.10
N GLY A 18 15.39 -16.85 7.32
CA GLY A 18 14.37 -16.94 6.31
C GLY A 18 14.30 -15.64 5.53
N ILE A 19 14.41 -15.77 4.22
CA ILE A 19 13.89 -14.82 3.24
C ILE A 19 12.41 -14.58 3.58
N ALA A 20 12.14 -13.45 4.23
CA ALA A 20 10.79 -12.96 4.43
C ALA A 20 10.27 -12.50 3.07
N PHE A 21 9.50 -13.36 2.40
CA PHE A 21 8.70 -12.92 1.27
C PHE A 21 7.42 -12.30 1.83
N ALA A 22 7.13 -11.07 1.42
CA ALA A 22 5.79 -10.51 1.59
C ALA A 22 4.81 -11.42 0.84
N ILE A 23 3.79 -11.93 1.54
CA ILE A 23 2.71 -12.67 0.87
C ILE A 23 1.89 -11.62 0.12
N PRO A 24 1.73 -11.74 -1.21
CA PRO A 24 0.90 -10.81 -1.95
C PRO A 24 -0.54 -10.88 -1.43
N ILE A 25 -1.19 -9.72 -1.29
CA ILE A 25 -2.62 -9.62 -1.00
C ILE A 25 -3.40 -9.73 -2.32
N THR A 26 -4.70 -9.99 -2.24
CA THR A 26 -5.59 -9.71 -3.36
C THR A 26 -6.32 -8.39 -3.17
N LEU A 27 -6.52 -7.63 -4.24
CA LEU A 27 -7.17 -6.33 -4.22
C LEU A 27 -8.08 -6.18 -5.45
N ASN A 28 -9.29 -5.65 -5.23
CA ASN A 28 -10.15 -5.18 -6.31
C ASN A 28 -10.96 -3.94 -5.93
N GLU A 29 -11.24 -3.09 -6.92
CA GLU A 29 -12.08 -1.91 -6.78
C GLU A 29 -13.55 -2.27 -6.95
N VAL A 30 -14.38 -1.79 -6.02
CA VAL A 30 -15.85 -1.96 -6.07
C VAL A 30 -16.59 -0.67 -6.41
N GLY A 31 -15.91 0.49 -6.40
CA GLY A 31 -16.48 1.78 -6.78
C GLY A 31 -15.66 2.97 -6.31
N VAL A 32 -16.14 4.19 -6.58
CA VAL A 32 -15.52 5.44 -6.13
C VAL A 32 -16.56 6.32 -5.44
N ASN A 33 -16.41 6.54 -4.13
CA ASN A 33 -17.33 7.30 -3.30
C ASN A 33 -16.89 8.75 -3.08
N ASN A 34 -17.87 9.62 -2.79
CA ASN A 34 -17.66 11.07 -2.59
C ASN A 34 -16.84 11.69 -3.73
N SER A 35 -17.15 11.26 -4.96
CA SER A 35 -16.35 11.51 -6.14
C SER A 35 -16.89 12.68 -6.97
N VAL A 36 -15.96 13.35 -7.65
CA VAL A 36 -16.25 14.38 -8.66
C VAL A 36 -15.53 14.00 -9.94
N VAL A 37 -16.20 14.19 -11.08
CA VAL A 37 -15.54 14.05 -12.38
C VAL A 37 -14.68 15.28 -12.64
N ILE A 38 -13.40 15.06 -12.90
CA ILE A 38 -12.46 16.11 -13.33
C ILE A 38 -11.91 15.79 -14.71
N ASN A 39 -11.39 16.81 -15.40
CA ASN A 39 -10.64 16.62 -16.63
C ASN A 39 -9.14 16.58 -16.29
N GLY A 40 -8.57 15.38 -16.23
CA GLY A 40 -7.17 15.14 -15.86
C GLY A 40 -6.31 14.84 -17.08
N THR A 41 -5.16 15.51 -17.21
CA THR A 41 -4.15 15.29 -18.23
C THR A 41 -2.95 14.58 -17.60
N PHE A 42 -2.58 13.42 -18.15
CA PHE A 42 -1.47 12.59 -17.69
C PHE A 42 -0.43 12.48 -18.81
N LYS A 43 0.77 13.01 -18.62
CA LYS A 43 1.76 13.18 -19.72
C LYS A 43 2.67 11.98 -19.95
N SER A 44 3.09 11.29 -18.89
CA SER A 44 4.16 10.28 -18.96
C SER A 44 3.65 8.86 -19.26
N GLN A 45 2.57 8.41 -18.60
CA GLN A 45 2.12 7.01 -18.66
C GLN A 45 1.13 6.72 -19.79
N ILE A 46 0.05 7.52 -19.88
CA ILE A 46 -1.06 7.30 -20.83
C ILE A 46 -1.08 8.38 -21.91
N ASN A 47 -0.36 9.50 -21.70
CA ASN A 47 -0.25 10.65 -22.58
C ASN A 47 -1.60 11.09 -23.18
N GLY A 48 -2.47 11.65 -22.34
CA GLY A 48 -3.79 12.07 -22.76
C GLY A 48 -4.56 12.84 -21.70
N THR A 49 -5.72 13.37 -22.10
CA THR A 49 -6.66 14.07 -21.24
C THR A 49 -7.95 13.28 -21.16
N PHE A 50 -8.37 12.94 -19.94
CA PHE A 50 -9.50 12.04 -19.69
C PHE A 50 -10.40 12.61 -18.59
N ASN A 51 -11.68 12.25 -18.67
CA ASN A 51 -12.59 12.47 -17.55
C ASN A 51 -12.35 11.36 -16.53
N VAL A 52 -11.84 11.71 -15.35
CA VAL A 52 -11.51 10.77 -14.27
C VAL A 52 -12.29 11.09 -13.01
N LEU A 53 -12.59 10.06 -12.21
CA LEU A 53 -13.26 10.21 -10.93
C LEU A 53 -12.22 10.49 -9.84
N ALA A 54 -12.30 11.67 -9.24
CA ALA A 54 -11.52 12.03 -8.05
C ALA A 54 -12.36 11.79 -6.80
N GLY A 55 -11.99 10.87 -5.92
CA GLY A 55 -12.72 10.55 -4.69
C GLY A 55 -12.08 9.39 -3.92
N TYR A 56 -12.83 8.79 -2.99
CA TYR A 56 -12.39 7.57 -2.30
C TYR A 56 -12.58 6.35 -3.20
N TYR A 57 -11.49 5.67 -3.51
CA TYR A 57 -11.53 4.37 -4.15
C TYR A 57 -11.94 3.34 -3.10
N GLN A 58 -13.02 2.62 -3.37
CA GLN A 58 -13.53 1.58 -2.50
C GLN A 58 -12.88 0.25 -2.87
N LEU A 59 -12.05 -0.27 -1.98
CA LEU A 59 -11.19 -1.41 -2.23
C LEU A 59 -11.57 -2.59 -1.34
N LYS A 60 -11.64 -3.78 -1.90
CA LYS A 60 -11.68 -5.03 -1.13
C LYS A 60 -10.30 -5.64 -1.12
N ILE A 61 -9.77 -5.88 0.08
CA ILE A 61 -8.46 -6.52 0.28
C ILE A 61 -8.68 -7.92 0.82
N ASN A 62 -8.15 -8.94 0.17
CA ASN A 62 -8.32 -10.36 0.54
C ASN A 62 -9.79 -10.79 0.68
N GLY A 63 -10.70 -10.16 -0.07
CA GLY A 63 -12.13 -10.40 0.03
C GLY A 63 -12.78 -9.91 1.34
N ALA A 64 -12.07 -9.13 2.16
CA ALA A 64 -12.57 -8.56 3.40
C ALA A 64 -13.53 -7.37 3.16
N ASP A 65 -13.89 -6.69 4.24
CA ASP A 65 -14.70 -5.47 4.21
C ASP A 65 -14.05 -4.39 3.33
N VAL A 66 -14.91 -3.55 2.75
CA VAL A 66 -14.49 -2.47 1.88
C VAL A 66 -13.75 -1.40 2.68
N VAL A 67 -12.52 -1.10 2.27
CA VAL A 67 -11.71 -0.01 2.81
C VAL A 67 -11.63 1.13 1.80
N ASN A 68 -11.42 2.35 2.31
CA ASN A 68 -11.13 3.48 1.45
C ASN A 68 -9.63 3.51 1.13
N GLY A 69 -9.31 3.81 -0.11
CA GLY A 69 -7.98 4.12 -0.58
C GLY A 69 -8.00 5.33 -1.51
N PHE A 70 -6.80 5.80 -1.84
CA PHE A 70 -6.60 6.78 -2.90
C PHE A 70 -5.67 6.20 -3.94
N CYS A 71 -6.02 6.41 -5.19
CA CYS A 71 -5.20 6.07 -6.34
C CYS A 71 -3.96 6.96 -6.38
N VAL A 72 -2.81 6.40 -6.76
CA VAL A 72 -1.56 7.16 -6.91
C VAL A 72 -0.95 7.12 -8.31
N ASP A 73 -1.56 6.40 -9.24
CA ASP A 73 -1.12 6.31 -10.64
C ASP A 73 -2.32 6.43 -11.61
N PRO A 74 -2.11 6.63 -12.93
CA PRO A 74 -3.21 6.78 -13.87
C PRO A 74 -3.70 5.44 -14.44
N ALA A 75 -3.20 4.29 -14.00
CA ALA A 75 -3.57 3.00 -14.55
C ALA A 75 -5.02 2.63 -14.25
N TRP A 76 -5.53 1.61 -14.92
CA TRP A 76 -6.91 1.16 -14.72
C TRP A 76 -7.05 0.37 -13.43
N ALA A 77 -8.15 0.61 -12.71
CA ALA A 77 -8.48 -0.13 -11.51
C ALA A 77 -8.83 -1.60 -11.82
N PRO A 78 -8.39 -2.57 -11.00
CA PRO A 78 -8.78 -3.97 -11.14
C PRO A 78 -10.23 -4.16 -10.68
N LYS A 79 -11.07 -4.77 -11.52
CA LYS A 79 -12.47 -5.09 -11.15
C LYS A 79 -12.60 -6.46 -10.49
N GLU A 80 -11.74 -7.39 -10.88
CA GLU A 80 -11.59 -8.71 -10.28
C GLU A 80 -10.44 -8.71 -9.25
N PRO A 81 -10.43 -9.65 -8.29
CA PRO A 81 -9.32 -9.77 -7.33
C PRO A 81 -7.98 -10.04 -8.01
N GLU A 82 -7.05 -9.09 -7.87
CA GLU A 82 -5.71 -9.16 -8.46
C GLU A 82 -4.65 -9.16 -7.37
N ALA A 83 -3.52 -9.82 -7.63
CA ALA A 83 -2.42 -9.86 -6.66
C ALA A 83 -1.79 -8.47 -6.51
N TYR A 84 -1.43 -8.06 -5.29
CA TYR A 84 -0.78 -6.79 -4.98
C TYR A 84 0.30 -6.98 -3.90
N ASP A 85 1.38 -6.21 -3.99
CA ASP A 85 2.39 -6.11 -2.94
C ASP A 85 2.02 -4.96 -2.00
N LEU A 86 1.86 -5.24 -0.70
CA LEU A 86 1.80 -4.19 0.30
C LEU A 86 3.21 -3.78 0.70
N ARG A 87 3.54 -2.51 0.46
CA ARG A 87 4.84 -1.92 0.77
C ARG A 87 4.70 -0.85 1.84
N ALA A 88 5.61 -0.85 2.79
CA ALA A 88 5.77 0.26 3.71
C ALA A 88 6.16 1.52 2.93
N ILE A 89 5.60 2.66 3.33
CA ILE A 89 5.89 3.94 2.70
C ILE A 89 7.23 4.46 3.23
N ASP A 90 8.17 4.76 2.33
CA ASP A 90 9.42 5.44 2.69
C ASP A 90 9.10 6.87 3.17
N PRO A 91 9.50 7.26 4.40
CA PRO A 91 9.28 8.60 4.93
C PRO A 91 9.84 9.74 4.07
N ASN A 92 10.84 9.47 3.24
CA ASN A 92 11.47 10.47 2.36
C ASN A 92 10.87 10.51 0.95
N SER A 93 9.85 9.68 0.66
CA SER A 93 9.21 9.61 -0.65
C SER A 93 8.02 10.57 -0.77
N VAL A 94 7.63 10.88 -2.02
CA VAL A 94 6.38 11.61 -2.31
C VAL A 94 5.14 10.91 -1.76
N TYR A 95 5.20 9.58 -1.59
CA TYR A 95 4.11 8.79 -1.00
C TYR A 95 3.90 9.09 0.49
N ALA A 96 4.91 9.57 1.21
CA ALA A 96 4.73 10.04 2.59
C ALA A 96 3.84 11.30 2.66
N GLN A 97 3.99 12.20 1.68
CA GLN A 97 3.15 13.38 1.55
C GLN A 97 1.72 12.99 1.13
N ALA A 98 1.58 12.04 0.21
CA ALA A 98 0.27 11.52 -0.17
C ALA A 98 -0.44 10.79 0.99
N ALA A 99 0.27 10.04 1.83
CA ALA A 99 -0.28 9.46 3.05
C ALA A 99 -0.69 10.54 4.07
N TYR A 100 0.07 11.63 4.19
CA TYR A 100 -0.33 12.78 4.99
C TYR A 100 -1.63 13.40 4.47
N LEU A 101 -1.75 13.63 3.17
CA LEU A 101 -2.98 14.11 2.54
C LEU A 101 -4.17 13.16 2.78
N PHE A 102 -3.93 11.84 2.70
CA PHE A 102 -4.93 10.83 3.08
C PHE A 102 -5.41 11.10 4.52
N SER A 103 -4.51 11.30 5.48
CA SER A 103 -4.90 11.52 6.89
C SER A 103 -5.83 12.70 7.12
N LEU A 104 -5.81 13.71 6.23
CA LEU A 104 -6.69 14.87 6.27
C LEU A 104 -8.05 14.64 5.59
N SER A 105 -8.21 13.48 4.95
CA SER A 105 -9.41 13.14 4.20
C SER A 105 -10.61 12.86 5.11
N ASN A 106 -11.77 13.27 4.63
CA ASN A 106 -13.09 12.92 5.12
C ASN A 106 -14.07 12.92 3.94
N SER A 107 -15.34 12.62 4.19
CA SER A 107 -16.35 12.53 3.13
C SER A 107 -16.56 13.84 2.35
N SER A 108 -16.30 15.00 2.96
CA SER A 108 -16.54 16.29 2.31
C SER A 108 -15.41 16.74 1.38
N ASN A 109 -14.18 16.25 1.58
CA ASN A 109 -13.00 16.68 0.83
C ASN A 109 -12.31 15.55 0.07
N ALA A 110 -12.89 14.35 0.01
CA ALA A 110 -12.31 13.17 -0.64
C ALA A 110 -11.84 13.45 -2.08
N ALA A 111 -12.66 14.12 -2.88
CA ALA A 111 -12.29 14.52 -4.24
C ALA A 111 -11.07 15.44 -4.27
N ALA A 112 -11.03 16.45 -3.40
CA ALA A 112 -9.91 17.38 -3.31
C ALA A 112 -8.62 16.67 -2.88
N VAL A 113 -8.71 15.73 -1.93
CA VAL A 113 -7.56 14.92 -1.49
C VAL A 113 -7.04 14.05 -2.62
N GLN A 114 -7.91 13.37 -3.39
CA GLN A 114 -7.47 12.55 -4.53
C GLN A 114 -6.70 13.39 -5.58
N VAL A 115 -7.17 14.61 -5.87
CA VAL A 115 -6.47 15.51 -6.79
C VAL A 115 -5.13 15.99 -6.21
N ALA A 116 -5.11 16.39 -4.94
CA ALA A 116 -3.88 16.79 -4.27
C ALA A 116 -2.84 15.66 -4.24
N ILE A 117 -3.28 14.41 -4.07
CA ILE A 117 -2.42 13.23 -4.13
C ILE A 117 -1.83 13.07 -5.54
N TRP A 118 -2.63 13.20 -6.60
CA TRP A 118 -2.10 13.15 -7.98
C TRP A 118 -1.11 14.25 -8.27
N GLU A 119 -1.38 15.49 -7.87
CA GLU A 119 -0.42 16.60 -8.01
C GLU A 119 0.88 16.34 -7.25
N THR A 120 0.79 15.78 -6.04
CA THR A 120 1.95 15.50 -5.19
C THR A 120 2.80 14.37 -5.76
N VAL A 121 2.17 13.28 -6.18
CA VAL A 121 2.86 12.05 -6.61
C VAL A 121 3.37 12.18 -8.04
N MET A 122 2.55 12.69 -8.95
CA MET A 122 2.89 12.80 -10.38
C MET A 122 3.58 14.13 -10.74
N GLY A 123 3.50 15.15 -9.88
CA GLY A 123 4.13 16.44 -10.12
C GLY A 123 3.74 17.05 -11.46
N THR A 124 4.72 17.42 -12.28
CA THR A 124 4.48 18.07 -13.58
C THR A 124 3.85 17.16 -14.65
N ASP A 125 3.77 15.86 -14.40
CA ASP A 125 3.13 14.88 -15.29
C ASP A 125 1.61 14.85 -15.17
N PHE A 126 1.06 15.51 -14.16
CA PHE A 126 -0.38 15.68 -13.96
C PHE A 126 -0.77 17.15 -14.02
N THR A 127 -1.81 17.44 -14.79
CA THR A 127 -2.52 18.72 -14.72
C THR A 127 -4.00 18.43 -14.79
N TRP A 128 -4.85 19.28 -14.22
CA TRP A 128 -6.28 19.08 -14.25
C TRP A 128 -7.03 20.40 -14.45
N ASN A 129 -8.28 20.29 -14.86
CA ASN A 129 -9.21 21.40 -14.97
C ASN A 129 -10.56 20.97 -14.39
N ASN A 130 -11.20 21.88 -13.64
CA ASN A 130 -12.57 21.73 -13.18
C ASN A 130 -13.25 23.10 -13.18
N PRO A 131 -14.50 23.22 -13.68
CA PRO A 131 -15.25 24.48 -13.63
C PRO A 131 -15.60 24.95 -12.21
N ASN A 132 -15.38 24.14 -11.17
CA ASN A 132 -15.69 24.45 -9.77
C ASN A 132 -14.49 25.07 -9.02
N PRO A 133 -14.46 26.39 -8.80
CA PRO A 133 -13.34 27.07 -8.12
C PRO A 133 -13.23 26.69 -6.62
N ALA A 134 -14.30 26.20 -6.00
CA ALA A 134 -14.25 25.76 -4.60
C ALA A 134 -13.41 24.49 -4.43
N LEU A 135 -13.43 23.59 -5.43
CA LEU A 135 -12.58 22.40 -5.43
C LEU A 135 -11.11 22.80 -5.53
N GLU A 136 -10.77 23.69 -6.47
CA GLU A 136 -9.41 24.20 -6.67
C GLU A 136 -8.87 24.88 -5.41
N SER A 137 -9.66 25.73 -4.77
CA SER A 137 -9.26 26.36 -3.50
C SER A 137 -9.00 25.33 -2.39
N THR A 138 -9.77 24.24 -2.35
CA THR A 138 -9.58 23.18 -1.36
C THR A 138 -8.31 22.38 -1.64
N VAL A 139 -8.04 22.05 -2.91
CA VAL A 139 -6.81 21.36 -3.34
C VAL A 139 -5.58 22.19 -2.98
N ASN A 140 -5.58 23.49 -3.31
CA ASN A 140 -4.47 24.38 -2.98
C ASN A 140 -4.24 24.49 -1.46
N GLY A 141 -5.31 24.54 -0.67
CA GLY A 141 -5.22 24.53 0.79
C GLY A 141 -4.62 23.23 1.34
N LEU A 142 -4.99 22.09 0.77
CA LEU A 142 -4.44 20.78 1.13
C LEU A 142 -2.94 20.69 0.79
N LEU A 143 -2.55 21.08 -0.42
CA LEU A 143 -1.15 21.09 -0.86
C LEU A 143 -0.28 22.00 0.01
N ALA A 144 -0.78 23.18 0.36
CA ALA A 144 -0.07 24.10 1.26
C ALA A 144 0.04 23.59 2.71
N SER A 145 -0.81 22.64 3.12
CA SER A 145 -0.83 22.07 4.47
C SER A 145 0.15 20.92 4.68
N ILE A 146 0.76 20.39 3.62
CA ILE A 146 1.62 19.21 3.68
C ILE A 146 2.76 19.42 4.70
N ASN A 147 2.79 18.55 5.72
CA ASN A 147 3.84 18.54 6.73
C ASN A 147 4.05 17.12 7.27
N THR A 148 5.13 16.45 6.83
CA THR A 148 5.42 15.06 7.18
C THR A 148 6.31 14.87 8.41
N GLY A 149 6.78 15.95 9.07
CA GLY A 149 7.87 15.89 10.05
C GLY A 149 7.64 15.00 11.28
N SER A 150 6.41 14.84 11.74
CA SER A 150 6.01 13.96 12.85
C SER A 150 4.85 13.02 12.49
N PHE A 151 4.61 12.83 11.19
CA PHE A 151 3.47 12.07 10.72
C PHE A 151 3.68 10.55 10.88
N ASP A 152 2.70 9.88 11.50
CA ASP A 152 2.73 8.42 11.71
C ASP A 152 2.35 7.67 10.43
N LEU A 153 3.38 7.25 9.69
CA LEU A 153 3.24 6.47 8.46
C LEU A 153 2.86 5.00 8.70
N SER A 154 2.94 4.50 9.93
CA SER A 154 2.74 3.06 10.22
C SER A 154 1.33 2.55 9.91
N ARG A 155 0.37 3.47 9.76
CA ARG A 155 -1.04 3.19 9.43
C ARG A 155 -1.32 3.15 7.94
N TYR A 156 -0.33 3.46 7.11
CA TYR A 156 -0.49 3.59 5.67
C TYR A 156 0.43 2.62 4.95
N SER A 157 -0.03 2.11 3.83
CA SER A 157 0.76 1.26 2.96
C SER A 157 0.47 1.58 1.51
N LEU A 158 1.47 1.37 0.68
CA LEU A 158 1.34 1.43 -0.75
C LEU A 158 1.01 0.02 -1.26
N ALA A 159 -0.20 -0.16 -1.79
CA ALA A 159 -0.57 -1.35 -2.53
C ALA A 159 -0.08 -1.17 -3.97
N VAL A 160 0.95 -1.94 -4.33
CA VAL A 160 1.58 -1.89 -5.66
C VAL A 160 1.14 -3.09 -6.48
N SER A 161 0.61 -2.85 -7.66
CA SER A 161 0.30 -3.90 -8.61
C SER A 161 1.59 -4.58 -9.08
N PRO A 162 1.61 -5.91 -9.22
CA PRO A 162 2.72 -6.63 -9.83
C PRO A 162 2.89 -6.14 -11.27
N GLY A 163 4.04 -5.55 -11.55
CA GLY A 163 4.37 -4.92 -12.83
C GLY A 163 5.87 -4.66 -12.94
N ASN A 164 6.41 -4.68 -14.17
CA ASN A 164 7.84 -4.63 -14.46
C ASN A 164 8.46 -3.23 -14.32
N VAL A 165 8.29 -2.51 -13.19
CA VAL A 165 9.05 -1.25 -13.01
C VAL A 165 9.51 -1.05 -11.56
N PRO A 166 10.83 -0.88 -11.30
CA PRO A 166 11.39 -0.63 -9.97
C PRO A 166 11.02 0.73 -9.35
N SER A 167 10.42 1.64 -10.11
CA SER A 167 10.14 3.02 -9.68
C SER A 167 8.71 3.43 -10.04
N GLY A 168 7.75 2.92 -9.26
CA GLY A 168 6.52 3.64 -8.90
C GLY A 168 5.43 3.85 -9.94
N TYR A 169 5.59 3.43 -11.21
CA TYR A 169 4.51 3.54 -12.20
C TYR A 169 4.66 2.44 -13.26
N GLY A 170 3.73 1.48 -13.35
CA GLY A 170 4.05 0.22 -14.03
C GLY A 170 2.90 -0.70 -14.48
N LEU A 171 1.86 -0.15 -15.11
CA LEU A 171 0.94 -0.76 -16.10
C LEU A 171 0.56 -2.26 -15.95
N GLY A 172 0.37 -2.75 -14.73
CA GLY A 172 -0.54 -3.86 -14.46
C GLY A 172 -1.92 -3.27 -14.20
N TYR A 173 -2.19 -3.02 -12.93
CA TYR A 173 -3.35 -2.31 -12.44
C TYR A 173 -2.93 -1.10 -11.60
N GLN A 174 -3.91 -0.26 -11.24
CA GLN A 174 -3.72 0.96 -10.47
C GLN A 174 -3.10 0.74 -9.10
N ASP A 175 -2.07 1.50 -8.74
CA ASP A 175 -1.49 1.54 -7.41
C ASP A 175 -2.34 2.41 -6.46
N TYR A 176 -2.38 2.02 -5.19
CA TYR A 176 -3.17 2.71 -4.16
C TYR A 176 -2.38 2.97 -2.89
N ILE A 177 -2.65 4.10 -2.24
CA ILE A 177 -2.37 4.23 -0.80
C ILE A 177 -3.62 3.77 -0.06
N VAL A 178 -3.43 2.90 0.91
CA VAL A 178 -4.48 2.35 1.77
C VAL A 178 -4.16 2.61 3.23
N ALA A 179 -5.19 2.93 4.02
CA ALA A 179 -5.08 2.98 5.47
C ALA A 179 -5.33 1.58 6.02
N ILE A 180 -4.29 0.91 6.52
CA ILE A 180 -4.41 -0.44 7.07
C ILE A 180 -4.52 -0.31 8.60
N PRO A 181 -5.60 -0.79 9.23
CA PRO A 181 -5.85 -0.59 10.66
C PRO A 181 -4.89 -1.36 11.59
N SER A 182 -3.97 -2.17 11.06
CA SER A 182 -2.92 -2.86 11.83
C SER A 182 -1.89 -3.46 10.85
N PRO A 183 -0.59 -3.47 11.18
CA PRO A 183 0.37 -4.31 10.48
C PRO A 183 -0.18 -5.74 10.45
N VAL A 184 -0.30 -6.33 9.26
CA VAL A 184 -0.58 -7.76 9.14
C VAL A 184 0.60 -8.47 9.80
N PRO A 185 0.40 -9.33 10.81
CA PRO A 185 1.50 -9.98 11.48
C PRO A 185 2.36 -10.71 10.46
N GLU A 186 3.61 -10.27 10.33
CA GLU A 186 4.63 -10.95 9.57
C GLU A 186 4.81 -12.40 10.09
N PRO A 187 5.40 -13.32 9.30
CA PRO A 187 5.38 -14.78 9.49
C PRO A 187 6.13 -15.32 10.73
N SER A 188 6.27 -14.51 11.77
CA SER A 188 6.63 -14.93 13.12
C SER A 188 5.72 -16.05 13.67
N THR A 189 4.47 -16.17 13.20
CA THR A 189 3.61 -17.34 13.48
C THR A 189 4.12 -18.63 12.85
N LEU A 190 4.74 -18.59 11.67
CA LEU A 190 5.39 -19.77 11.07
C LEU A 190 6.66 -20.16 11.81
N ILE A 191 7.43 -19.17 12.29
CA ILE A 191 8.60 -19.44 13.15
C ILE A 191 8.15 -20.01 14.50
N LEU A 192 7.08 -19.48 15.09
CA LEU A 192 6.50 -19.99 16.33
C LEU A 192 5.91 -21.40 16.15
N LEU A 193 5.24 -21.67 15.03
CA LEU A 193 4.74 -22.99 14.68
C LEU A 193 5.88 -23.98 14.45
N GLY A 194 6.93 -23.57 13.73
CA GLY A 194 8.13 -24.37 13.51
C GLY A 194 8.90 -24.65 14.80
N ALA A 195 9.07 -23.65 15.65
CA ALA A 195 9.68 -23.80 16.98
C ALA A 195 8.82 -24.67 17.91
N GLY A 196 7.49 -24.53 17.84
CA GLY A 196 6.53 -25.34 18.59
C GLY A 196 6.59 -26.82 18.20
N LEU A 197 6.60 -27.13 16.89
CA LEU A 197 6.75 -28.49 16.37
C LEU A 197 8.12 -29.08 16.69
N GLY A 198 9.19 -28.29 16.56
CA GLY A 198 10.55 -28.70 16.95
C GLY A 198 10.66 -29.02 18.44
N GLY A 199 10.05 -28.18 19.29
CA GLY A 199 9.96 -28.42 20.74
C GLY A 199 9.20 -29.70 21.09
N PHE A 200 8.07 -29.96 20.40
CA PHE A 200 7.26 -31.16 20.62
C PHE A 200 7.99 -32.45 20.24
N ALA A 201 8.74 -32.44 19.13
CA ALA A 201 9.54 -33.58 18.69
C ALA A 201 10.67 -33.91 19.69
N LEU A 202 11.33 -32.89 20.23
CA LEU A 202 12.37 -33.05 21.25
C LEU A 202 11.81 -33.55 22.58
N TRP A 203 10.63 -33.10 22.96
CA TRP A 203 9.94 -33.59 24.16
C TRP A 203 9.56 -35.07 24.04
N ARG A 204 8.93 -35.48 22.92
CA ARG A 204 8.58 -36.90 22.68
C ARG A 204 9.79 -37.84 22.72
N LYS A 205 10.96 -37.38 22.23
CA LYS A 205 12.20 -38.17 22.29
C LYS A 205 12.77 -38.33 23.70
N ARG A 206 12.45 -37.42 24.62
CA ARG A 206 12.84 -37.51 26.04
C ARG A 206 11.86 -38.33 26.88
N SER A 207 10.57 -38.29 26.55
CA SER A 207 9.51 -39.00 27.28
C SER A 207 9.31 -40.46 26.86
N GLY A 208 9.95 -40.90 25.75
CA GLY A 208 9.91 -42.28 25.25
C GLY A 208 11.09 -43.15 25.71
N LYS A 209 11.79 -42.74 26.77
CA LYS A 209 12.67 -43.58 27.59
C LYS A 209 12.00 -43.81 28.93
#